data_AF-A0A392W649-F1
#
_entry.id   AF-A0A392W649-F1
#
_cell.length_a   1.000
_cell.length_b   1.000
_cell.length_c   1.000
_cell.angle_alpha   90.00
_cell.angle_beta   90.00
_cell.angle_gamma   90.00
#
_symmetry.space_group_name_H-M   'P 1'
#
loop_
_entity.id
_entity.type
_entity.pdbx_description
1 polymer ?
#
loop_
_entity_poly.entity_id
_entity_poly.type
_entity_poly.pdbx_seq_one_letter_code
_entity_poly.pdbx_strand_id
1 'polypeptide(L)' 'VYLKKHDLEVPSKVWHGALELGVEGEEDEGVYVERIALNESREEEARIEREY' A
#
# COMPACT_ATOMS: atom_id res chain seq x y z
N VAL A 1 11.98 -1.80 -6.88
CA VAL A 1 10.97 -2.88 -6.88
C VAL A 1 10.00 -2.55 -8.01
N TYR A 2 9.59 -3.52 -8.83
CA TYR A 2 8.63 -3.26 -9.92
C TYR A 2 7.33 -3.97 -9.55
N LEU A 3 6.40 -3.22 -8.94
CA LEU A 3 5.06 -3.73 -8.59
C LEU A 3 4.25 -3.85 -9.88
N LYS A 4 3.57 -4.99 -10.10
CA LYS A 4 2.71 -5.13 -11.28
C LYS A 4 1.52 -4.20 -11.12
N LYS A 5 0.94 -3.73 -12.23
CA LYS A 5 -0.24 -2.86 -12.21
C LYS A 5 -1.40 -3.41 -11.37
N HIS A 6 -1.56 -4.74 -11.31
CA HIS A 6 -2.57 -5.40 -10.50
C HIS A 6 -2.25 -5.36 -8.99
N ASP A 7 -0.97 -5.27 -8.61
CA ASP A 7 -0.53 -5.21 -7.21
C ASP A 7 -0.79 -3.82 -6.60
N LEU A 8 -1.08 -2.80 -7.42
CA LEU A 8 -1.34 -1.43 -6.99
C LEU A 8 -2.83 -1.08 -6.91
N GLU A 9 -3.73 -1.95 -7.39
CA GLU A 9 -5.17 -1.65 -7.41
C GLU A 9 -5.74 -1.52 -5.98
N VAL A 10 -5.41 -2.47 -5.10
CA VAL A 10 -5.84 -2.46 -3.70
C VAL A 10 -5.20 -1.28 -2.94
N PRO A 11 -3.86 -1.07 -3.00
CA PRO A 11 -3.22 0.09 -2.42
C PRO A 11 -3.79 1.44 -2.87
N SER A 12 -4.14 1.57 -4.16
CA SER A 12 -4.78 2.78 -4.70
C SER A 12 -6.16 3.03 -4.08
N LYS A 13 -6.99 1.99 -3.94
CA LYS A 13 -8.29 2.11 -3.27
C LYS A 13 -8.15 2.47 -1.79
N VAL A 14 -7.16 1.90 -1.11
CA VAL A 14 -6.86 2.22 0.30
C VAL A 14 -6.48 3.69 0.45
N TRP A 15 -5.59 4.19 -0.41
CA TRP A 15 -5.22 5.62 -0.39
C TRP A 15 -6.42 6.52 -0.69
N HIS A 16 -7.25 6.17 -1.68
CA HIS A 16 -8.44 6.95 -2.00
C HIS A 16 -9.44 7.01 -0.84
N GLY A 17 -9.66 5.90 -0.13
CA GLY A 17 -10.50 5.89 1.07
C GLY A 17 -9.94 6.77 2.20
N ALA A 18 -8.61 6.89 2.31
CA ALA A 18 -7.99 7.85 3.23
C ALA A 18 -8.29 9.30 2.84
N LEU A 19 -8.21 9.65 1.55
CA LEU A 19 -8.57 10.98 1.05
C LEU A 19 -10.04 11.31 1.33
N GLU A 20 -10.96 10.36 1.15
CA GLU A 20 -12.39 10.52 1.47
C GLU A 20 -12.65 10.83 2.95
N LEU A 21 -11.74 10.42 3.84
CA LEU A 21 -11.79 10.71 5.28
C LEU A 21 -11.11 12.05 5.65
N GLY A 22 -10.64 12.82 4.67
CA GLY A 22 -9.97 14.10 4.88
C GLY A 22 -8.49 13.97 5.24
N VAL A 23 -7.86 12.81 4.98
CA VAL A 23 -6.40 12.69 5.08
C VAL A 23 -5.78 13.47 3.92
N GLU A 24 -4.82 14.33 4.24
CA GLU A 24 -4.04 15.07 3.25
C GLU A 24 -2.62 14.48 3.16
N GLY A 25 -2.09 14.41 1.95
CA GLY A 25 -0.72 13.96 1.67
C GLY A 25 0.11 15.08 1.04
N GLU A 26 1.37 15.22 1.48
CA GLU A 26 2.32 16.19 0.92
C GLU A 26 3.08 15.63 -0.29
N GLU A 27 3.12 14.30 -0.42
CA GLU A 27 3.79 13.59 -1.53
C GLU A 27 2.82 13.28 -2.68
N ASP A 28 3.37 12.87 -3.82
CA ASP A 28 2.58 12.37 -4.96
C ASP A 28 1.80 11.10 -4.58
N GLU A 29 0.59 10.96 -5.12
CA GLU A 29 -0.28 9.79 -4.90
C GLU A 29 0.47 8.48 -5.16
N GLY A 30 1.27 8.40 -6.22
CA GLY A 30 2.02 7.21 -6.59
C GLY A 30 2.98 6.74 -5.48
N VAL A 31 3.53 7.67 -4.69
CA VAL A 31 4.43 7.35 -3.59
C VAL A 31 3.67 6.67 -2.45
N TYR A 32 2.50 7.19 -2.08
CA TYR A 32 1.68 6.59 -1.03
C TYR A 32 1.18 5.21 -1.43
N VAL A 33 0.71 5.07 -2.67
CA VAL A 33 0.22 3.80 -3.24
C VAL A 33 1.34 2.74 -3.26
N GLU A 34 2.55 3.09 -3.71
CA GLU A 34 3.70 2.18 -3.67
C GLU A 34 4.06 1.78 -2.23
N ARG A 35 4.03 2.72 -1.30
CA ARG A 35 4.40 2.47 0.10
C ARG A 35 3.38 1.58 0.82
N ILE A 36 2.10 1.75 0.55
CA ILE A 36 1.03 0.87 1.05
C ILE A 36 1.26 -0.55 0.53
N ALA A 37 1.52 -0.72 -0.77
CA ALA A 37 1.79 -2.03 -1.36
C ALA A 37 3.00 -2.73 -0.72
N LEU A 38 4.09 -2.00 -0.52
CA LEU A 38 5.30 -2.53 0.14
C LEU A 38 5.04 -2.92 1.59
N ASN A 39 4.24 -2.14 2.32
CA ASN A 39 3.89 -2.45 3.70
C ASN A 39 3.03 -3.72 3.79
N GLU A 40 2.04 -3.88 2.92
CA GLU A 40 1.21 -5.09 2.87
C GLU A 40 2.04 -6.34 2.59
N SER A 41 2.97 -6.28 1.62
CA SER A 41 3.88 -7.40 1.33
C SER A 41 4.75 -7.77 2.53
N ARG A 42 5.28 -6.77 3.24
CA ARG A 42 6.14 -7.00 4.40
C ARG A 42 5.38 -7.58 5.59
N GLU A 43 4.15 -7.14 5.82
CA GLU A 43 3.29 -7.71 6.88
C GLU A 43 2.91 -9.16 6.56
N GLU A 44 2.65 -9.48 5.30
CA GLU A 44 2.42 -10.85 4.84
C GLU A 44 3.63 -11.75 5.08
N GLU A 45 4.82 -11.30 4.65
CA GLU A 45 6.09 -12.01 4.88
C GLU A 45 6.35 -12.23 6.38
N ALA A 46 6.18 -11.19 7.20
CA ALA A 46 6.34 -11.29 8.64
C ALA A 46 5.31 -12.21 9.30
N ARG A 47 4.07 -12.28 8.78
CA ARG A 47 3.06 -13.22 9.25
C ARG A 47 3.49 -14.66 8.97
N ILE A 48 3.95 -14.92 7.75
CA ILE A 48 4.48 -16.23 7.36
C ILE A 48 5.65 -16.62 8.28
N GLU A 49 6.61 -15.73 8.51
CA GLU A 49 7.74 -16.00 9.41
C GLU A 49 7.33 -16.31 10.86
N ARG A 50 6.23 -15.74 11.37
CA ARG A 50 5.74 -16.02 12.73
C ARG A 50 4.96 -17.33 12.85
N GLU A 51 4.36 -17.78 11.75
CA GLU A 51 3.55 -18.99 11.70
C GLU A 51 4.41 -20.26 11.50
N TYR A 52 5.64 -20.09 11.00
CA TYR A 52 6.66 -21.14 10.86
C TYR A 52 7.58 -21.24 12.08
#